data_AF-A0A923UWT1-F1
#
_entry.id   AF-A0A923UWT1-F1
#
_cell.length_a   1.000
_cell.length_b   1.000
_cell.length_c   1.000
_cell.angle_alpha   90.00
_cell.angle_beta   90.00
_cell.angle_gamma   90.00
#
_symmetry.space_group_name_H-M   'P 1'
#
loop_
_entity.id
_entity.type
_entity.pdbx_description
1 polymer ?
#
loop_
_entity_poly.entity_id
_entity_poly.type
_entity_poly.pdbx_seq_one_letter_code
_entity_poly.pdbx_strand_id
1 'polypeptide(L)'
;AAGAPKLGEVAAWSARLAQGYDTLVTHAVGGIRAMPAKGGNPDLDDVEVARAVAYMGNQAGAKFKEPEAKAAPAAIAAPVAAAPAMAAPEAAPAPAPAAAPAAAAAVPAKLSADAGKKLYEGVCQACHAAGIAGSPKFGDKTAWADRIKQGSAVLHEHAIKGYVGKAGVMPAKGGSAASDDEVKAAVDYMTAAAK
;
A
#
# COMPACT_ATOMS: atom_id res chain seq x y z
N ALA A 1 14.24 19.80 6.49
CA ALA A 1 13.48 18.61 6.92
C ALA A 1 13.74 18.34 8.39
N ALA A 2 12.69 18.21 9.22
CA ALA A 2 12.84 18.05 10.66
C ALA A 2 13.16 16.58 11.02
N GLY A 3 14.41 16.30 11.42
CA GLY A 3 14.79 15.00 12.02
C GLY A 3 14.83 13.79 11.07
N ALA A 4 14.95 14.01 9.75
CA ALA A 4 15.23 12.95 8.78
C ALA A 4 16.70 12.50 8.90
N PRO A 5 16.98 11.18 9.01
CA PRO A 5 18.35 10.68 9.04
C PRO A 5 18.96 10.78 7.64
N LYS A 6 20.26 11.09 7.52
CA LYS A 6 20.90 11.14 6.21
C LYS A 6 21.17 9.72 5.70
N LEU A 7 21.15 9.54 4.39
CA LEU A 7 21.51 8.26 3.76
C LEU A 7 22.97 7.91 4.10
N GLY A 8 23.22 6.67 4.49
CA GLY A 8 24.55 6.19 4.91
C GLY A 8 25.02 6.64 6.30
N GLU A 9 24.26 7.47 7.04
CA GLU A 9 24.65 7.92 8.38
C GLU A 9 24.33 6.83 9.43
N VAL A 10 25.18 5.80 9.51
CA VAL A 10 24.99 4.60 10.35
C VAL A 10 24.56 4.91 11.78
N ALA A 11 25.13 5.94 12.42
CA ALA A 11 24.77 6.35 13.78
C ALA A 11 23.31 6.83 13.90
N ALA A 12 22.83 7.64 12.96
CA ALA A 12 21.45 8.15 12.93
C ALA A 12 20.43 7.06 12.55
N TRP A 13 20.88 5.99 11.87
CA TRP A 13 20.07 4.84 11.51
C TRP A 13 20.08 3.73 12.55
N SER A 14 21.14 3.54 13.33
CA SER A 14 21.30 2.39 14.25
C SER A 14 20.12 2.20 15.21
N ALA A 15 19.66 3.28 15.86
CA ALA A 15 18.50 3.25 16.76
C ALA A 15 17.17 2.97 16.03
N ARG A 16 17.10 3.24 14.72
CA ARG A 16 15.94 2.99 13.85
C ARG A 16 15.94 1.55 13.37
N LEU A 17 17.09 1.04 12.91
CA LEU A 17 17.28 -0.36 12.50
C LEU A 17 16.96 -1.33 13.65
N ALA A 18 17.29 -0.96 14.89
CA ALA A 18 16.94 -1.71 16.09
C ALA A 18 15.41 -1.84 16.34
N GLN A 19 14.57 -1.02 15.70
CA GLN A 19 13.11 -1.13 15.77
C GLN A 19 12.55 -2.24 14.87
N GLY A 20 13.37 -2.84 14.00
CA GLY A 20 12.96 -3.84 13.02
C GLY A 20 12.41 -3.25 11.72
N TYR A 21 12.43 -4.06 10.66
CA TYR A 21 12.02 -3.64 9.31
C TYR A 21 10.56 -3.19 9.26
N ASP A 22 9.66 -4.03 9.78
CA ASP A 22 8.21 -3.80 9.74
C ASP A 22 7.81 -2.48 10.41
N THR A 23 8.40 -2.19 11.58
CA THR A 23 8.20 -0.92 12.29
C THR A 23 8.64 0.29 11.47
N LEU A 24 9.74 0.18 10.71
CA LEU A 24 10.22 1.26 9.83
C LEU A 24 9.32 1.46 8.62
N VAL A 25 8.83 0.36 8.01
CA VAL A 25 7.85 0.43 6.90
C VAL A 25 6.54 1.03 7.39
N THR A 26 6.00 0.59 8.53
CA THR A 26 4.77 1.16 9.13
C THR A 26 4.90 2.66 9.38
N HIS A 27 6.01 3.12 9.96
CA HIS A 27 6.23 4.55 10.21
C HIS A 27 6.50 5.36 8.93
N ALA A 28 7.06 4.76 7.88
CA ALA A 28 7.28 5.43 6.60
C ALA A 28 5.99 5.57 5.78
N VAL A 29 5.14 4.54 5.80
CA VAL A 29 3.82 4.55 5.16
C VAL A 29 2.86 5.47 5.92
N GLY A 30 2.64 5.24 7.21
CA GLY A 30 1.68 5.98 8.02
C GLY A 30 2.13 7.38 8.48
N GLY A 31 3.42 7.68 8.34
CA GLY A 31 4.04 8.89 8.89
C GLY A 31 4.36 8.74 10.38
N ILE A 32 5.26 9.59 10.89
CA ILE A 32 5.65 9.61 12.30
C ILE A 32 6.11 11.00 12.75
N ARG A 33 5.51 11.52 13.82
CA ARG A 33 5.81 12.85 14.40
C ARG A 33 5.69 13.95 13.32
N ALA A 34 6.81 14.57 12.93
CA ALA A 34 6.88 15.62 11.91
C ALA A 34 7.13 15.08 10.48
N MET A 35 7.16 13.75 10.28
CA MET A 35 7.26 13.12 8.97
C MET A 35 5.85 12.79 8.46
N PRO A 36 5.39 13.38 7.34
CA PRO A 36 4.14 12.99 6.71
C PRO A 36 4.15 11.53 6.23
N ALA A 37 2.96 10.96 6.08
CA ALA A 37 2.75 9.68 5.41
C ALA A 37 3.47 9.66 4.04
N LYS A 38 4.10 8.52 3.71
CA LYS A 38 4.79 8.29 2.43
C LYS A 38 5.83 9.37 2.07
N GLY A 39 6.47 9.96 3.08
CA GLY A 39 7.44 11.06 2.90
C GLY A 39 6.82 12.37 2.37
N GLY A 40 5.49 12.50 2.37
CA GLY A 40 4.77 13.65 1.83
C GLY A 40 4.27 13.47 0.39
N ASN A 41 4.51 12.32 -0.25
CA ASN A 41 3.92 12.00 -1.55
C ASN A 41 2.83 10.91 -1.39
N PRO A 42 1.54 11.26 -1.41
CA PRO A 42 0.45 10.30 -1.24
C PRO A 42 0.34 9.30 -2.40
N ASP A 43 0.89 9.62 -3.57
CA ASP A 43 0.79 8.84 -4.81
C ASP A 43 1.79 7.66 -4.87
N LEU A 44 2.68 7.51 -3.88
CA LEU A 44 3.60 6.38 -3.79
C LEU A 44 2.88 5.10 -3.34
N ASP A 45 3.17 3.97 -3.98
CA ASP A 45 2.72 2.67 -3.48
C ASP A 45 3.49 2.27 -2.21
N ASP A 46 2.78 1.64 -1.26
CA ASP A 46 3.37 1.18 0.01
C ASP A 46 4.54 0.21 -0.20
N VAL A 47 4.51 -0.56 -1.30
CA VAL A 47 5.58 -1.47 -1.71
C VAL A 47 6.83 -0.70 -2.13
N GLU A 48 6.69 0.47 -2.76
CA GLU A 48 7.82 1.32 -3.12
C GLU A 48 8.39 2.06 -1.91
N VAL A 49 7.52 2.50 -0.99
CA VAL A 49 7.95 3.01 0.32
C VAL A 49 8.70 1.93 1.12
N ALA A 50 8.22 0.68 1.09
CA ALA A 50 8.88 -0.45 1.75
C ALA A 50 10.24 -0.81 1.11
N ARG A 51 10.35 -0.80 -0.24
CA ARG A 51 11.63 -0.93 -0.95
C ARG A 51 12.58 0.21 -0.62
N ALA A 52 12.10 1.45 -0.58
CA ALA A 52 12.90 2.60 -0.18
C ALA A 52 13.43 2.44 1.25
N VAL A 53 12.59 2.05 2.21
CA VAL A 53 13.02 1.77 3.60
C VAL A 53 14.08 0.66 3.66
N ALA A 54 13.91 -0.41 2.87
CA ALA A 54 14.88 -1.50 2.80
C ALA A 54 16.22 -1.02 2.20
N TYR A 55 16.19 -0.32 1.07
CA TYR A 55 17.37 0.26 0.41
C TYR A 55 18.12 1.22 1.35
N MET A 56 17.42 2.18 1.97
CA MET A 56 18.01 3.14 2.88
C MET A 56 18.57 2.48 4.15
N GLY A 57 17.90 1.46 4.68
CA GLY A 57 18.39 0.68 5.81
C GLY A 57 19.63 -0.14 5.46
N ASN A 58 19.64 -0.80 4.29
CA ASN A 58 20.77 -1.60 3.82
C ASN A 58 22.01 -0.73 3.57
N GLN A 59 21.84 0.48 3.02
CA GLN A 59 22.90 1.49 2.91
C GLN A 59 23.42 2.00 4.27
N ALA A 60 22.68 1.77 5.36
CA ALA A 60 23.09 2.07 6.73
C ALA A 60 23.56 0.83 7.53
N GLY A 61 23.77 -0.32 6.85
CA GLY A 61 24.29 -1.55 7.45
C GLY A 61 23.24 -2.60 7.85
N ALA A 62 21.96 -2.38 7.53
CA ALA A 62 20.94 -3.42 7.67
C ALA A 62 21.12 -4.56 6.66
N LYS A 63 20.42 -5.66 6.90
CA LYS A 63 20.27 -6.78 5.95
C LYS A 63 18.80 -7.09 5.73
N PHE A 64 18.01 -6.04 5.46
CA PHE A 64 16.60 -6.18 5.15
C PHE A 64 16.44 -6.85 3.79
N LYS A 65 15.67 -7.94 3.78
CA LYS A 65 15.22 -8.59 2.55
C LYS A 65 14.18 -7.68 1.91
N GLU A 66 14.56 -7.03 0.81
CA GLU A 66 13.62 -6.25 0.00
C GLU A 66 12.43 -7.13 -0.40
N PRO A 67 11.18 -6.63 -0.29
CA PRO A 67 10.00 -7.38 -0.73
C PRO A 67 10.10 -7.58 -2.24
N GLU A 68 10.34 -8.83 -2.65
CA GLU A 68 10.55 -9.19 -4.04
C GLU A 68 9.31 -8.84 -4.88
N ALA A 69 9.49 -7.90 -5.81
CA ALA A 69 8.47 -7.60 -6.80
C ALA A 69 8.22 -8.86 -7.64
N LYS A 70 7.01 -9.41 -7.56
CA LYS A 70 6.59 -10.46 -8.51
C LYS A 70 6.68 -9.86 -9.91
N ALA A 71 7.56 -10.45 -10.73
CA ALA A 71 8.16 -9.78 -11.88
C ALA A 71 7.17 -9.01 -12.77
N ALA A 72 7.40 -7.71 -12.92
CA ALA A 72 6.93 -6.99 -14.09
C ALA A 72 7.65 -7.57 -15.33
N PRO A 73 6.98 -7.70 -16.49
CA PRO A 73 7.67 -8.05 -17.74
C PRO A 73 8.72 -6.98 -18.04
N ALA A 74 9.92 -7.43 -18.43
CA ALA A 74 11.11 -6.59 -18.44
C ALA A 74 11.01 -5.38 -19.38
N ALA A 75 11.04 -4.17 -18.80
CA ALA A 75 11.57 -3.01 -19.50
C ALA A 75 13.10 -3.09 -19.45
N ILE A 76 13.71 -3.57 -20.53
CA ILE A 76 15.17 -3.71 -20.65
C ILE A 76 15.79 -2.30 -20.66
N ALA A 77 16.52 -1.96 -19.60
CA ALA A 77 17.52 -0.90 -19.66
C ALA A 77 18.80 -1.46 -20.31
N ALA A 78 19.27 -0.79 -21.36
CA ALA A 78 20.58 -1.04 -21.98
C ALA A 78 21.37 0.28 -22.03
N PRO A 79 22.72 0.24 -21.99
CA PRO A 79 23.48 1.18 -21.18
C PRO A 79 23.99 2.43 -21.90
N VAL A 80 24.48 3.37 -21.09
CA VAL A 80 25.13 4.62 -21.52
C VAL A 80 26.52 4.35 -22.11
N ALA A 81 26.82 4.92 -23.29
CA ALA A 81 28.17 5.07 -23.83
C ALA A 81 28.27 6.38 -24.64
N ALA A 82 29.49 6.93 -24.75
CA ALA A 82 29.73 8.32 -25.16
C ALA A 82 29.58 8.61 -26.67
N ALA A 83 29.40 9.89 -27.00
CA ALA A 83 29.33 10.43 -28.37
C ALA A 83 30.70 10.41 -29.10
N PRO A 84 30.71 10.55 -30.45
CA PRO A 84 30.84 11.92 -31.01
C PRO A 84 29.93 12.25 -32.22
N ALA A 85 29.96 13.55 -32.60
CA ALA A 85 29.18 14.25 -33.65
C ALA A 85 29.23 13.62 -35.07
N MET A 86 28.28 13.84 -36.00
CA MET A 86 27.86 15.11 -36.63
C MET A 86 26.57 14.97 -37.49
N ALA A 87 26.06 16.14 -37.96
CA ALA A 87 25.16 16.38 -39.11
C ALA A 87 23.62 16.28 -38.92
N ALA A 88 22.96 17.43 -39.14
CA ALA A 88 21.53 17.63 -39.45
C ALA A 88 21.38 17.85 -40.99
N PRO A 89 20.24 18.27 -41.61
CA PRO A 89 18.96 18.82 -41.10
C PRO A 89 17.77 17.86 -41.40
N GLU A 90 16.45 18.16 -41.42
CA GLU A 90 15.58 19.35 -41.22
C GLU A 90 14.17 18.79 -40.78
N ALA A 91 13.08 19.51 -40.44
CA ALA A 91 12.69 20.92 -40.47
C ALA A 91 11.70 21.26 -39.31
N ALA A 92 10.70 22.13 -39.56
CA ALA A 92 9.60 22.52 -38.66
C ALA A 92 8.30 22.76 -39.51
N PRO A 93 7.10 23.17 -39.00
CA PRO A 93 6.82 23.83 -37.71
C PRO A 93 5.60 23.33 -36.89
N ALA A 94 5.48 23.88 -35.68
CA ALA A 94 4.32 23.74 -34.79
C ALA A 94 3.24 24.83 -35.05
N PRO A 95 2.11 24.75 -34.34
CA PRO A 95 1.68 25.94 -33.59
C PRO A 95 1.27 25.66 -32.12
N ALA A 96 1.45 26.67 -31.27
CA ALA A 96 0.79 26.82 -29.95
C ALA A 96 -0.34 27.89 -30.08
N PRO A 97 -1.35 28.01 -29.19
CA PRO A 97 -1.28 28.18 -27.72
C PRO A 97 -2.28 27.24 -26.97
N ALA A 98 -2.67 27.33 -25.68
CA ALA A 98 -2.67 28.38 -24.65
C ALA A 98 -2.67 27.76 -23.21
N ALA A 99 -2.85 28.57 -22.15
CA ALA A 99 -2.59 28.18 -20.75
C ALA A 99 -3.82 28.07 -19.81
N ALA A 100 -3.70 27.17 -18.82
CA ALA A 100 -4.47 27.04 -17.55
C ALA A 100 -5.94 26.56 -17.60
N PRO A 101 -6.51 25.94 -16.52
CA PRO A 101 -5.96 25.71 -15.18
C PRO A 101 -5.83 24.23 -14.75
N ALA A 102 -5.37 23.99 -13.52
CA ALA A 102 -5.26 22.67 -12.90
C ALA A 102 -6.47 22.33 -11.99
N ALA A 103 -6.95 21.07 -12.01
CA ALA A 103 -7.67 20.42 -10.90
C ALA A 103 -7.93 18.91 -11.15
N ALA A 104 -8.14 18.18 -10.05
CA ALA A 104 -8.75 16.85 -9.90
C ALA A 104 -7.94 15.59 -10.29
N ALA A 105 -7.50 14.85 -9.26
CA ALA A 105 -7.04 13.49 -9.33
C ALA A 105 -8.19 12.48 -9.51
N ALA A 106 -7.93 11.36 -10.19
CA ALA A 106 -8.75 10.15 -10.13
C ALA A 106 -7.98 8.92 -10.66
N VAL A 107 -7.22 8.23 -9.81
CA VAL A 107 -6.93 6.80 -10.04
C VAL A 107 -8.19 6.00 -9.67
N PRO A 108 -8.71 5.13 -10.54
CA PRO A 108 -10.08 4.64 -10.40
C PRO A 108 -10.20 3.55 -9.33
N ALA A 109 -11.18 3.69 -8.44
CA ALA A 109 -11.54 2.76 -7.36
C ALA A 109 -11.82 1.29 -7.81
N LYS A 110 -11.87 1.05 -9.13
CA LYS A 110 -12.01 -0.28 -9.73
C LYS A 110 -10.78 -1.17 -9.48
N LEU A 111 -9.57 -0.60 -9.39
CA LEU A 111 -8.35 -1.35 -9.05
C LEU A 111 -8.38 -1.92 -7.63
N SER A 112 -8.85 -1.13 -6.66
CA SER A 112 -8.98 -1.54 -5.26
C SER A 112 -10.04 -2.65 -5.09
N ALA A 113 -11.15 -2.58 -5.85
CA ALA A 113 -12.20 -3.60 -5.80
C ALA A 113 -11.71 -4.99 -6.25
N ASP A 114 -10.89 -5.06 -7.32
CA ASP A 114 -10.29 -6.32 -7.79
C ASP A 114 -9.28 -6.88 -6.77
N ALA A 115 -8.44 -6.03 -6.16
CA ALA A 115 -7.52 -6.44 -5.10
C ALA A 115 -8.26 -6.98 -3.86
N GLY A 116 -9.30 -6.25 -3.40
CA GLY A 116 -10.14 -6.65 -2.27
C GLY A 116 -10.90 -7.96 -2.52
N LYS A 117 -11.47 -8.13 -3.72
CA LYS A 117 -12.09 -9.38 -4.16
C LYS A 117 -11.09 -10.54 -4.15
N LYS A 118 -9.88 -10.32 -4.67
CA LYS A 118 -8.84 -11.34 -4.73
C LYS A 118 -8.35 -11.78 -3.35
N LEU A 119 -8.18 -10.85 -2.40
CA LEU A 119 -7.86 -11.20 -1.01
C LEU A 119 -9.03 -11.93 -0.33
N TYR A 120 -10.27 -11.52 -0.60
CA TYR A 120 -11.45 -12.24 -0.12
C TYR A 120 -11.47 -13.70 -0.62
N GLU A 121 -11.27 -13.92 -1.93
CA GLU A 121 -11.22 -15.26 -2.52
C GLU A 121 -10.00 -16.09 -2.06
N GLY A 122 -8.86 -15.45 -1.79
CA GLY A 122 -7.66 -16.14 -1.33
C GLY A 122 -7.68 -16.53 0.15
N VAL A 123 -8.30 -15.71 1.01
CA VAL A 123 -8.17 -15.81 2.48
C VAL A 123 -9.53 -15.70 3.17
N CYS A 124 -10.23 -14.58 3.00
CA CYS A 124 -11.35 -14.23 3.88
C CYS A 124 -12.56 -15.17 3.70
N GLN A 125 -12.76 -15.70 2.49
CA GLN A 125 -13.90 -16.58 2.18
C GLN A 125 -13.90 -17.88 3.02
N ALA A 126 -12.73 -18.34 3.48
CA ALA A 126 -12.60 -19.56 4.28
C ALA A 126 -13.49 -19.56 5.54
N CYS A 127 -13.70 -18.38 6.14
CA CYS A 127 -14.66 -18.20 7.24
C CYS A 127 -15.94 -17.49 6.77
N HIS A 128 -15.81 -16.48 5.90
CA HIS A 128 -16.92 -15.56 5.59
C HIS A 128 -17.85 -16.01 4.45
N ALA A 129 -17.51 -17.00 3.61
CA ALA A 129 -18.44 -17.46 2.56
C ALA A 129 -19.68 -18.16 3.13
N ALA A 130 -19.50 -18.97 4.18
CA ALA A 130 -20.57 -19.67 4.87
C ALA A 130 -20.94 -19.07 6.24
N GLY A 131 -20.08 -18.21 6.81
CA GLY A 131 -20.24 -17.69 8.18
C GLY A 131 -19.79 -18.67 9.26
N ILE A 132 -18.71 -19.42 8.99
CA ILE A 132 -18.17 -20.44 9.89
C ILE A 132 -17.70 -19.77 11.19
N ALA A 133 -17.88 -20.45 12.33
CA ALA A 133 -17.53 -19.97 13.66
C ALA A 133 -18.13 -18.58 14.02
N GLY A 134 -19.29 -18.25 13.43
CA GLY A 134 -20.02 -17.00 13.69
C GLY A 134 -19.47 -15.77 12.95
N SER A 135 -18.56 -15.94 11.98
CA SER A 135 -18.21 -14.87 11.05
C SER A 135 -19.45 -14.36 10.30
N PRO A 136 -19.58 -13.05 10.04
CA PRO A 136 -20.65 -12.51 9.20
C PRO A 136 -20.53 -13.06 7.78
N LYS A 137 -21.60 -13.70 7.30
CA LYS A 137 -21.66 -14.32 5.97
C LYS A 137 -21.65 -13.27 4.86
N PHE A 138 -20.82 -13.47 3.84
CA PHE A 138 -20.74 -12.59 2.67
C PHE A 138 -22.10 -12.44 1.98
N GLY A 139 -22.49 -11.21 1.68
CA GLY A 139 -23.79 -10.87 1.08
C GLY A 139 -25.01 -10.90 2.03
N ASP A 140 -24.87 -11.33 3.28
CA ASP A 140 -25.99 -11.35 4.23
C ASP A 140 -26.26 -9.94 4.80
N LYS A 141 -27.17 -9.21 4.15
CA LYS A 141 -27.54 -7.84 4.52
C LYS A 141 -27.92 -7.69 6.00
N THR A 142 -28.58 -8.69 6.58
CA THR A 142 -28.96 -8.75 8.00
C THR A 142 -27.75 -8.86 8.91
N ALA A 143 -26.83 -9.79 8.63
CA ALA A 143 -25.60 -9.95 9.41
C ALA A 143 -24.67 -8.73 9.30
N TRP A 144 -24.68 -8.03 8.16
CA TRP A 144 -23.83 -6.85 7.93
C TRP A 144 -24.44 -5.52 8.33
N ALA A 145 -25.77 -5.36 8.44
CA ALA A 145 -26.43 -4.08 8.70
C ALA A 145 -25.85 -3.34 9.92
N ASP A 146 -25.81 -3.98 11.09
CA ASP A 146 -25.29 -3.34 12.32
C ASP A 146 -23.76 -3.17 12.33
N ARG A 147 -23.04 -3.94 11.52
CA ARG A 147 -21.60 -3.78 11.31
C ARG A 147 -21.33 -2.55 10.44
N ILE A 148 -22.07 -2.38 9.34
CA ILE A 148 -21.98 -1.22 8.45
C ILE A 148 -22.34 0.08 9.19
N LYS A 149 -23.28 0.04 10.14
CA LYS A 149 -23.60 1.19 11.02
C LYS A 149 -22.44 1.65 11.92
N GLN A 150 -21.45 0.80 12.20
CA GLN A 150 -20.25 1.18 12.96
C GLN A 150 -19.27 2.04 12.13
N GLY A 151 -19.47 2.10 10.80
CA GLY A 151 -18.62 2.83 9.87
C GLY A 151 -17.41 2.01 9.39
N SER A 152 -16.91 2.36 8.20
CA SER A 152 -15.79 1.64 7.56
C SER A 152 -14.52 1.64 8.41
N ALA A 153 -14.17 2.76 9.05
CA ALA A 153 -12.98 2.88 9.90
C ALA A 153 -12.93 1.83 11.02
N VAL A 154 -14.05 1.56 11.70
CA VAL A 154 -14.14 0.55 12.77
C VAL A 154 -14.00 -0.87 12.21
N LEU A 155 -14.63 -1.15 11.06
CA LEU A 155 -14.52 -2.45 10.39
C LEU A 155 -13.10 -2.71 9.86
N HIS A 156 -12.45 -1.68 9.32
CA HIS A 156 -11.06 -1.71 8.88
C HIS A 156 -10.11 -1.96 10.07
N GLU A 157 -10.28 -1.24 11.17
CA GLU A 157 -9.46 -1.42 12.38
C GLU A 157 -9.59 -2.84 12.95
N HIS A 158 -10.81 -3.34 13.11
CA HIS A 158 -11.08 -4.70 13.56
C HIS A 158 -10.50 -5.77 12.60
N ALA A 159 -10.53 -5.53 11.30
CA ALA A 159 -9.96 -6.46 10.32
C ALA A 159 -8.42 -6.46 10.32
N ILE A 160 -7.79 -5.30 10.53
CA ILE A 160 -6.33 -5.17 10.57
C ILE A 160 -5.78 -5.72 11.89
N LYS A 161 -6.28 -5.25 13.03
CA LYS A 161 -5.77 -5.60 14.37
C LYS A 161 -6.28 -6.95 14.87
N GLY A 162 -7.34 -7.48 14.26
CA GLY A 162 -8.09 -8.61 14.77
C GLY A 162 -9.13 -8.16 15.80
N TYR A 163 -10.16 -8.97 15.99
CA TYR A 163 -11.29 -8.64 16.85
C TYR A 163 -11.88 -9.90 17.50
N VAL A 164 -11.97 -9.88 18.82
CA VAL A 164 -12.68 -10.91 19.60
C VAL A 164 -14.05 -10.35 19.95
N GLY A 165 -15.10 -10.88 19.33
CA GLY A 165 -16.47 -10.42 19.50
C GLY A 165 -17.38 -11.48 20.09
N LYS A 166 -18.60 -11.07 20.48
CA LYS A 166 -19.65 -11.97 21.00
C LYS A 166 -20.06 -13.08 20.02
N ALA A 167 -19.79 -12.92 18.73
CA ALA A 167 -20.11 -13.90 17.69
C ALA A 167 -18.96 -14.87 17.38
N GLY A 168 -17.71 -14.55 17.74
CA GLY A 168 -16.54 -15.31 17.33
C GLY A 168 -15.26 -14.46 17.29
N VAL A 169 -14.18 -15.05 16.76
CA VAL A 169 -12.86 -14.42 16.65
C VAL A 169 -12.54 -14.14 15.18
N MET A 170 -12.21 -12.88 14.87
CA MET A 170 -11.58 -12.46 13.63
C MET A 170 -10.07 -12.32 13.86
N PRO A 171 -9.21 -13.15 13.25
CA PRO A 171 -7.77 -12.98 13.34
C PRO A 171 -7.29 -11.67 12.73
N ALA A 172 -6.18 -11.12 13.23
CA ALA A 172 -5.51 -9.97 12.63
C ALA A 172 -5.23 -10.23 11.14
N LYS A 173 -5.59 -9.28 10.28
CA LYS A 173 -5.46 -9.35 8.82
C LYS A 173 -6.11 -10.59 8.19
N GLY A 174 -7.14 -11.12 8.83
CA GLY A 174 -7.80 -12.38 8.43
C GLY A 174 -6.88 -13.61 8.52
N GLY A 175 -5.76 -13.54 9.25
CA GLY A 175 -4.75 -14.59 9.31
C GLY A 175 -3.74 -14.56 8.15
N SER A 176 -3.70 -13.47 7.38
CA SER A 176 -2.77 -13.29 6.25
C SER A 176 -1.64 -12.31 6.56
N ALA A 177 -0.61 -12.32 5.70
CA ALA A 177 0.44 -11.31 5.67
C ALA A 177 0.11 -10.12 4.74
N ALA A 178 -1.17 -9.90 4.40
CA ALA A 178 -1.59 -8.84 3.49
C ALA A 178 -1.30 -7.43 4.05
N SER A 179 -1.19 -6.45 3.15
CA SER A 179 -1.12 -5.04 3.53
C SER A 179 -2.43 -4.56 4.16
N ASP A 180 -2.36 -3.50 4.95
CA ASP A 180 -3.54 -2.91 5.58
C ASP A 180 -4.54 -2.42 4.52
N ASP A 181 -4.07 -1.93 3.38
CA ASP A 181 -4.91 -1.44 2.28
C ASP A 181 -5.58 -2.57 1.48
N GLU A 182 -4.92 -3.71 1.29
CA GLU A 182 -5.59 -4.91 0.75
C GLU A 182 -6.68 -5.42 1.71
N VAL A 183 -6.43 -5.38 3.03
CA VAL A 183 -7.42 -5.76 4.05
C VAL A 183 -8.62 -4.78 4.06
N LYS A 184 -8.38 -3.47 3.99
CA LYS A 184 -9.45 -2.45 3.85
C LYS A 184 -10.27 -2.69 2.58
N ALA A 185 -9.60 -2.91 1.44
CA ALA A 185 -10.25 -3.19 0.17
C ALA A 185 -11.10 -4.47 0.21
N ALA A 186 -10.65 -5.52 0.91
CA ALA A 186 -11.44 -6.73 1.12
C ALA A 186 -12.68 -6.47 2.01
N VAL A 187 -12.53 -5.70 3.10
CA VAL A 187 -13.67 -5.28 3.93
C VAL A 187 -14.66 -4.42 3.14
N ASP A 188 -14.18 -3.52 2.28
CA ASP A 188 -15.03 -2.68 1.44
C ASP A 188 -15.76 -3.52 0.38
N TYR A 189 -15.10 -4.51 -0.23
CA TYR A 189 -15.73 -5.49 -1.11
C TYR A 189 -16.84 -6.30 -0.39
N MET A 190 -16.55 -6.79 0.82
CA MET A 190 -17.50 -7.57 1.63
C MET A 190 -18.70 -6.74 2.11
N THR A 191 -18.48 -5.50 2.53
CA THR A 191 -19.58 -4.59 2.91
C THR A 191 -20.35 -4.07 1.70
N ALA A 192 -19.72 -3.91 0.53
CA ALA A 192 -20.40 -3.56 -0.71
C ALA A 192 -21.36 -4.66 -1.17
N ALA A 193 -20.97 -5.94 -1.06
CA ALA A 193 -21.83 -7.07 -1.37
C ALA A 193 -23.05 -7.22 -0.44
N ALA A 194 -23.03 -6.60 0.74
CA ALA A 194 -24.06 -6.70 1.76
C ALA A 194 -24.86 -5.40 2.01
N LYS A 195 -24.74 -4.40 1.12
CA LYS A 195 -25.63 -3.23 1.03
C LYS A 195 -26.84 -3.58 0.17
#